data_AF-A0A212EVR8-F1
#
_entry.id   AF-A0A212EVR8-F1
#
_cell.length_a   1.000
_cell.length_b   1.000
_cell.length_c   1.000
_cell.angle_alpha   90.00
_cell.angle_beta   90.00
_cell.angle_gamma   90.00
#
_symmetry.space_group_name_H-M   'P 1'
#
loop_
_entity.id
_entity.type
_entity.pdbx_description
1 polymer ?
#
loop_
_entity_poly.entity_id
_entity_poly.type
_entity_poly.pdbx_seq_one_letter_code
_entity_poly.pdbx_strand_id
1 'polypeptide(L)' 'MDNHQMELAEQLQVDGHLYYCTCDTLESTLETVDFNWLSPFTKPNPSAFISYLDDIFKVAVNT' A
#
# COMPACT_ATOMS: atom_id res chain seq x y z
N MET A 1 -16.59 5.13 -9.32
CA MET A 1 -16.04 5.09 -7.95
C MET A 1 -15.90 3.60 -7.67
N ASP A 2 -14.91 3.02 -8.32
CA ASP A 2 -14.81 1.58 -8.54
C ASP A 2 -14.12 0.91 -7.35
N ASN A 3 -13.96 -0.40 -7.42
CA ASN A 3 -13.45 -1.28 -6.35
C ASN A 3 -11.97 -1.01 -5.93
N HIS A 4 -11.38 0.10 -6.35
CA HIS A 4 -10.00 0.49 -6.07
C HIS A 4 -9.65 0.56 -4.58
N GLN A 5 -10.61 0.94 -3.72
CA GLN A 5 -10.36 0.94 -2.27
C GLN A 5 -10.24 -0.47 -1.71
N MET A 6 -11.00 -1.41 -2.26
CA MET A 6 -10.96 -2.81 -1.85
C MET A 6 -9.68 -3.48 -2.35
N GLU A 7 -9.30 -3.25 -3.61
CA GLU A 7 -8.02 -3.70 -4.19
C GLU A 7 -6.82 -3.21 -3.36
N LEU A 8 -6.84 -1.93 -2.95
CA LEU A 8 -5.78 -1.37 -2.09
C LEU A 8 -5.74 -2.04 -0.72
N ALA A 9 -6.90 -2.26 -0.09
CA ALA A 9 -6.94 -2.89 1.23
C ALA A 9 -6.48 -4.35 1.20
N GLU A 10 -6.84 -5.10 0.15
CA GLU A 10 -6.35 -6.46 -0.09
C GLU A 10 -4.82 -6.47 -0.26
N GLN A 11 -4.27 -5.57 -1.07
CA GLN A 11 -2.83 -5.49 -1.26
C GLN A 11 -2.10 -5.12 0.03
N LEU A 12 -2.59 -4.15 0.81
CA LEU A 12 -1.99 -3.76 2.09
C LEU A 12 -2.05 -4.88 3.13
N GLN A 13 -3.05 -5.76 3.07
CA GLN A 13 -3.06 -6.97 3.88
C GLN A 13 -1.99 -7.96 3.43
N VAL A 14 -1.85 -8.21 2.13
CA VAL A 14 -0.79 -9.08 1.58
C VAL A 14 0.60 -8.58 1.99
N ASP A 15 0.79 -7.25 1.98
CA ASP A 15 2.04 -6.61 2.38
C ASP A 15 2.25 -6.57 3.92
N GLY A 16 1.26 -7.04 4.70
CA GLY A 16 1.36 -7.17 6.16
C GLY A 16 1.21 -5.84 6.91
N HIS A 17 0.53 -4.86 6.33
CA HIS A 17 0.38 -3.53 6.92
C HIS A 17 -0.96 -3.33 7.66
N LEU A 18 -1.97 -4.14 7.33
CA LEU A 18 -3.28 -4.13 8.00
C LEU A 18 -3.97 -5.49 7.86
N TYR A 19 -5.10 -5.66 8.54
CA TYR A 19 -6.06 -6.72 8.27
C TYR A 19 -7.27 -6.13 7.53
N TYR A 20 -7.57 -6.70 6.38
CA TYR A 20 -8.73 -6.36 5.58
C TYR A 20 -9.93 -7.21 6.01
N CYS A 21 -11.08 -6.57 6.19
CA CYS A 21 -12.35 -7.24 6.45
C CYS A 21 -13.52 -6.47 5.86
N THR A 22 -14.65 -7.16 5.73
CA THR A 22 -15.97 -6.58 5.43
C THR A 22 -16.83 -6.63 6.68
N CYS A 23 -18.04 -6.06 6.63
CA CYS A 23 -19.00 -6.18 7.74
C CYS A 23 -19.30 -7.64 8.10
N ASP A 24 -19.30 -8.55 7.12
CA ASP A 24 -19.61 -9.96 7.33
C ASP A 24 -18.43 -10.74 7.92
N THR A 25 -17.19 -10.29 7.70
CA THR A 25 -15.98 -11.01 8.17
C THR A 25 -15.36 -10.39 9.42
N LEU A 26 -15.80 -9.19 9.84
CA LEU A 26 -15.23 -8.42 10.94
C LEU A 26 -15.06 -9.24 12.23
N GLU A 27 -16.08 -9.98 12.64
CA GLU A 27 -16.06 -10.80 13.85
C GLU A 27 -14.93 -11.84 13.78
N SER A 28 -14.91 -12.64 12.71
CA SER A 28 -13.87 -13.66 12.51
C SER A 28 -12.45 -13.08 12.36
N THR A 29 -12.32 -11.89 11.77
CA THR A 29 -11.03 -11.20 11.67
C THR A 29 -10.54 -10.78 13.06
N LEU A 30 -11.41 -10.21 13.90
CA LEU A 30 -11.03 -9.79 15.25
C LEU A 30 -10.64 -10.98 16.15
N GLU A 31 -11.24 -12.15 15.97
CA GLU A 31 -10.89 -13.36 16.72
C GLU A 31 -9.51 -13.92 16.35
N THR A 32 -9.06 -13.70 15.11
CA THR A 32 -7.84 -14.30 14.54
C THR A 32 -6.67 -13.33 14.43
N VAL A 33 -6.90 -12.05 14.69
CA VAL A 33 -5.91 -10.98 14.56
C VAL A 33 -4.71 -11.19 15.50
N ASP A 34 -3.52 -11.16 14.92
CA ASP A 34 -2.25 -10.98 15.63
C ASP A 34 -1.62 -9.65 15.18
N PHE A 35 -1.69 -8.63 16.05
CA PHE A 35 -1.11 -7.32 15.74
C PHE A 35 0.42 -7.31 15.72
N ASN A 36 1.09 -8.33 16.28
CA ASN A 36 2.56 -8.42 16.21
C ASN A 36 3.06 -8.78 14.82
N TRP A 37 2.20 -9.37 13.98
CA TRP A 37 2.51 -9.66 12.58
C TRP A 37 2.54 -8.39 11.71
N LEU A 38 1.88 -7.31 12.14
CA LEU A 38 1.78 -6.10 11.33
C LEU A 38 3.09 -5.30 11.31
N SER A 39 3.54 -4.99 10.10
CA SER A 39 4.66 -4.09 9.86
C SER A 39 4.18 -2.65 9.72
N PRO A 40 4.75 -1.68 10.45
CA PRO A 40 4.40 -0.28 10.28
C PRO A 40 4.57 0.16 8.83
N PHE A 41 3.57 0.87 8.29
CA PHE A 41 3.66 1.41 6.95
C PHE A 41 4.81 2.42 6.86
N THR A 42 5.61 2.34 5.81
CA THR A 42 6.75 3.24 5.63
C THR A 42 6.28 4.69 5.49
N LYS A 43 7.07 5.63 6.01
CA LYS A 43 6.78 7.05 5.81
C LYS A 43 6.75 7.36 4.30
N PRO A 44 5.79 8.19 3.85
CA PRO A 44 5.77 8.60 2.45
C PRO A 44 7.08 9.32 2.10
N ASN A 45 7.59 9.04 0.90
CA ASN A 45 8.72 9.75 0.32
C ASN A 45 8.19 10.67 -0.80
N PRO A 46 7.95 11.97 -0.52
CA PRO A 46 7.39 12.89 -1.51
C PRO A 46 8.27 13.04 -2.76
N SER A 47 9.57 12.82 -2.62
CA SER A 47 10.55 12.97 -3.71
C SER A 47 10.68 11.71 -4.57
N ALA A 48 10.15 10.55 -4.15
CA ALA A 48 10.29 9.29 -4.88
C ALA A 48 9.68 9.37 -6.28
N PHE A 49 8.49 9.97 -6.39
CA PHE A 49 7.81 10.15 -7.67
C PHE A 49 8.59 11.10 -8.60
N ILE A 50 9.09 12.22 -8.07
CA ILE A 50 9.88 13.18 -8.85
C ILE A 50 11.17 12.53 -9.34
N SER A 51 11.90 11.82 -8.47
CA SER A 51 13.12 11.11 -8.85
C SER A 51 12.88 10.06 -9.93
N TYR A 52 11.77 9.33 -9.84
CA TYR A 52 11.39 8.36 -10.87
C TYR A 52 11.10 9.04 -12.22
N LEU A 53 10.42 10.18 -12.21
CA LEU A 53 10.20 10.98 -13.41
C LEU A 53 11.54 11.49 -13.98
N ASP A 54 12.42 12.06 -13.15
CA ASP A 54 13.73 12.53 -13.60
C ASP A 54 14.55 11.39 -14.22
N ASP A 55 14.46 10.16 -13.68
CA ASP A 55 15.17 9.00 -14.23
C ASP A 55 14.61 8.54 -15.57
N ILE A 56 13.28 8.54 -15.74
CA ILE A 56 12.63 8.16 -17.01
C ILE A 56 12.78 9.24 -18.07
N PHE A 57 12.64 10.50 -17.66
CA PHE A 57 12.70 11.67 -18.51
C PHE A 57 14.09 12.31 -18.50
N LYS A 58 15.15 11.58 -18.13
CA LYS A 58 16.55 11.96 -18.40
C LYS A 58 16.69 12.17 -19.90
N VAL A 59 16.37 13.38 -20.32
CA VAL A 59 16.48 13.87 -21.67
C VAL A 59 17.92 13.63 -22.05
N ALA A 60 18.11 12.94 -23.18
CA ALA A 60 19.36 12.99 -23.92
C ALA A 60 19.61 14.45 -24.32
N VAL A 61 20.05 15.30 -23.38
CA VAL A 61 20.67 16.57 -23.68
C VAL A 61 22.10 16.23 -24.07
N ASN A 62 22.23 15.65 -25.26
CA ASN A 62 23.45 15.67 -26.03
C ASN A 62 23.54 17.07 -26.65
N THR A 63 24.23 17.98 -25.97
CA THR A 63 24.89 19.17 -26.57
C THR A 63 26.14 19.47 -25.77
#